data_AF-A0A6A6XA31-F1
#
_entry.id   AF-A0A6A6XA31-F1
#
_cell.length_a   1.000
_cell.length_b   1.000
_cell.length_c   1.000
_cell.angle_alpha   90.00
_cell.angle_beta   90.00
_cell.angle_gamma   90.00
#
_symmetry.space_group_name_H-M   'P 1'
#
loop_
_entity.id
_entity.type
_entity.pdbx_description
1 polymer ?
#
loop_
_entity_poly.entity_id
_entity_poly.type
_entity_poly.pdbx_seq_one_letter_code
_entity_poly.pdbx_strand_id
1 'polypeptide(L)'
;MSEEAAAPAATAPIPRYFRNDAELARRDPHKQLLASLERLITEYPPHRVPPGGGLYYGPLSIAYLFYALHEIYPDLTLDEFPMNTWSAAYVEQAQTHIKDYPGPSPGKCGVKDDIMSLLALYAVTAKDPDTVKELCDFAAVTIEPDASNEWLFGRAGYLYLLRLVRGAFKGNKDIIELIEDTTDEVIDNIMSSSRPWKWHGKAYVGAVHGAIGIITQIVLTDPIWAPKLEAELGALLSYQYESGNFPASLPPGRDRFVQFCHGAPGVVSSLISIQKYFPSLKERIDRVVAKARECIWERGLLTKEPCLCHGIAGNALALEGKQFEHFLTYTTGHEIKSMGKDGMLEKSDDPSALWCGEAGRAWAWAVADKGLEKRFLGYNDI
;
A
#
# COMPACT_ATOMS: atom_id res chain seq x y z
N MET A 1 -43.88 41.56 1.63
CA MET A 1 -42.68 41.38 0.78
C MET A 1 -41.74 40.48 1.55
N SER A 2 -41.79 39.18 1.28
CA SER A 2 -40.88 38.19 1.85
C SER A 2 -39.62 38.17 1.00
N GLU A 3 -38.48 38.57 1.58
CA GLU A 3 -37.17 38.37 0.98
C GLU A 3 -36.90 36.86 0.92
N GLU A 4 -36.92 36.31 -0.29
CA GLU A 4 -36.35 35.01 -0.59
C GLU A 4 -34.83 35.08 -0.37
N ALA A 5 -34.37 34.44 0.70
CA ALA A 5 -32.96 34.21 0.92
C ALA A 5 -32.42 33.33 -0.21
N ALA A 6 -31.54 33.89 -1.04
CA ALA A 6 -30.84 33.17 -2.08
C ALA A 6 -30.07 31.99 -1.48
N ALA A 7 -30.30 30.79 -2.03
CA ALA A 7 -29.55 29.60 -1.68
C ALA A 7 -28.03 29.84 -1.90
N PRO A 8 -27.15 29.36 -1.00
CA PRO A 8 -25.72 29.55 -1.15
C PRO A 8 -25.25 28.92 -2.47
N ALA A 9 -24.47 29.68 -3.25
CA ALA A 9 -23.86 29.21 -4.47
C ALA A 9 -23.01 27.96 -4.18
N ALA A 10 -23.22 26.88 -4.93
CA ALA A 10 -22.44 25.66 -4.81
C ALA A 10 -20.95 25.99 -5.01
N THR A 11 -20.12 25.69 -4.02
CA THR A 11 -18.68 25.81 -4.11
C THR A 11 -18.17 24.96 -5.27
N ALA A 12 -17.30 25.51 -6.10
CA ALA A 12 -16.70 24.76 -7.20
C ALA A 12 -16.00 23.50 -6.66
N PRO A 13 -16.11 22.35 -7.34
CA PRO A 13 -15.50 21.11 -6.86
C PRO A 13 -13.97 21.25 -6.83
N ILE A 14 -13.35 20.81 -5.73
CA ILE A 14 -11.90 20.80 -5.57
C ILE A 14 -11.28 20.01 -6.75
N PRO A 15 -10.29 20.56 -7.48
CA PRO A 15 -9.63 19.83 -8.55
C PRO A 15 -8.93 18.59 -7.99
N ARG A 16 -8.67 17.56 -8.81
CA ARG A 16 -8.05 16.30 -8.32
C ARG A 16 -6.57 16.42 -7.95
N TYR A 17 -5.89 17.37 -8.59
CA TYR A 17 -4.49 17.66 -8.43
C TYR A 17 -4.27 19.14 -8.72
N PHE A 18 -3.18 19.68 -8.23
CA PHE A 18 -2.71 21.03 -8.57
C PHE A 18 -1.51 20.95 -9.52
N ARG A 19 -1.27 22.03 -10.25
CA ARG A 19 -0.17 22.09 -11.22
C ARG A 19 1.17 22.02 -10.50
N ASN A 20 2.10 21.30 -11.11
CA ASN A 20 3.48 21.21 -10.67
C ASN A 20 4.34 22.27 -11.39
N ASP A 21 4.15 23.54 -11.03
CA ASP A 21 4.80 24.70 -11.64
C ASP A 21 5.84 25.38 -10.73
N ALA A 22 5.97 24.92 -9.49
CA ALA A 22 6.98 25.40 -8.55
C ALA A 22 8.39 24.90 -8.92
N GLU A 23 9.40 25.64 -8.47
CA GLU A 23 10.79 25.19 -8.60
C GLU A 23 11.03 23.91 -7.79
N LEU A 24 11.95 23.07 -8.27
CA LEU A 24 12.38 21.87 -7.55
C LEU A 24 12.88 22.26 -6.16
N ALA A 25 12.34 21.57 -5.16
CA ALA A 25 12.58 21.87 -3.75
C ALA A 25 12.84 20.57 -3.00
N ARG A 26 13.42 20.70 -1.80
CA ARG A 26 13.61 19.58 -0.88
C ARG A 26 13.45 20.04 0.56
N ARG A 27 13.17 19.11 1.45
CA ARG A 27 13.18 19.29 2.92
C ARG A 27 14.20 18.34 3.53
N ASP A 28 14.56 18.59 4.78
CA ASP A 28 15.34 17.64 5.59
C ASP A 28 14.45 16.42 5.90
N PRO A 29 14.74 15.24 5.32
CA PRO A 29 13.88 14.08 5.48
C PRO A 29 13.83 13.57 6.93
N HIS A 30 14.96 13.57 7.64
CA HIS A 30 15.02 13.13 9.04
C HIS A 30 14.09 13.97 9.91
N LYS A 31 14.18 15.30 9.75
CA LYS A 31 13.31 16.22 10.51
C LYS A 31 11.83 16.03 10.19
N GLN A 32 11.48 15.74 8.94
CA GLN A 32 10.08 15.50 8.57
C GLN A 32 9.57 14.13 9.03
N LEU A 33 10.43 13.11 9.04
CA LEU A 33 10.14 11.81 9.65
C LEU A 33 9.81 11.97 11.14
N LEU A 34 10.68 12.61 11.92
CA LEU A 34 10.45 12.82 13.35
C LEU A 34 9.15 13.58 13.60
N ALA A 35 8.91 14.67 12.87
CA ALA A 35 7.68 15.43 13.01
C ALA A 35 6.42 14.61 12.66
N SER A 36 6.52 13.69 11.70
CA SER A 36 5.43 12.77 11.31
C SER A 36 5.16 11.75 12.40
N LEU A 37 6.21 11.12 12.95
CA LEU A 37 6.11 10.17 14.04
C LEU A 37 5.59 10.79 15.34
N GLU A 38 6.05 12.00 15.68
CA GLU A 38 5.54 12.78 16.82
C GLU A 38 4.04 13.06 16.69
N ARG A 39 3.56 13.48 15.50
CA ARG A 39 2.11 13.65 15.26
C ARG A 39 1.37 12.33 15.40
N LEU A 40 1.94 11.23 14.90
CA LEU A 40 1.31 9.92 14.97
C LEU A 40 1.07 9.48 16.42
N ILE A 41 2.07 9.59 17.30
CA ILE A 41 1.92 9.16 18.69
C ILE A 41 1.12 10.14 19.56
N THR A 42 1.09 11.43 19.22
CA THR A 42 0.39 12.46 20.01
C THR A 42 -1.07 12.63 19.59
N GLU A 43 -1.35 12.65 18.29
CA GLU A 43 -2.71 12.84 17.75
C GLU A 43 -3.47 11.50 17.66
N TYR A 44 -2.76 10.40 17.41
CA TYR A 44 -3.31 9.05 17.23
C TYR A 44 -2.69 7.99 18.15
N PRO A 45 -2.59 8.22 19.48
CA PRO A 45 -2.09 7.20 20.40
C PRO A 45 -2.95 5.92 20.33
N PRO A 46 -2.42 4.75 20.72
CA PRO A 46 -3.07 3.45 20.51
C PRO A 46 -4.56 3.40 20.84
N HIS A 47 -4.95 3.86 22.05
CA HIS A 47 -6.34 3.85 22.52
C HIS A 47 -7.32 4.76 21.74
N ARG A 48 -6.82 5.65 20.86
CA ARG A 48 -7.65 6.52 20.00
C ARG A 48 -7.79 5.99 18.58
N VAL A 49 -7.00 5.00 18.19
CA VAL A 49 -7.06 4.44 16.84
C VAL A 49 -8.20 3.41 16.78
N PRO A 50 -9.18 3.59 15.87
CA PRO A 50 -10.26 2.63 15.70
C PRO A 50 -9.71 1.26 15.33
N PRO A 51 -10.22 0.17 15.93
CA PRO A 51 -9.79 -1.17 15.58
C PRO A 51 -10.25 -1.54 14.16
N GLY A 52 -9.52 -2.45 13.53
CA GLY A 52 -9.87 -3.00 12.21
C GLY A 52 -9.04 -2.45 11.05
N GLY A 53 -9.09 -3.16 9.92
CA GLY A 53 -8.44 -2.79 8.66
C GLY A 53 -7.08 -3.41 8.37
N GLY A 54 -6.65 -4.39 9.16
CA GLY A 54 -5.40 -5.16 8.93
C GLY A 54 -4.16 -4.28 8.77
N LEU A 55 -3.29 -4.61 7.81
CA LEU A 55 -2.11 -3.79 7.48
C LEU A 55 -2.45 -2.54 6.67
N TYR A 56 -3.71 -2.32 6.29
CA TYR A 56 -4.12 -1.19 5.48
C TYR A 56 -4.53 0.03 6.32
N TYR A 57 -5.39 -0.21 7.33
CA TYR A 57 -5.92 0.79 8.27
C TYR A 57 -5.71 0.40 9.73
N GLY A 58 -6.07 1.33 10.64
CA GLY A 58 -6.17 1.02 12.06
C GLY A 58 -4.85 0.64 12.73
N PRO A 59 -4.91 0.00 13.91
CA PRO A 59 -3.76 -0.13 14.79
C PRO A 59 -2.66 -1.02 14.20
N LEU A 60 -3.00 -2.12 13.52
CA LEU A 60 -1.99 -3.02 12.93
C LEU A 60 -1.19 -2.35 11.82
N SER A 61 -1.82 -1.48 11.02
CA SER A 61 -1.11 -0.71 10.00
C SER A 61 -0.03 0.21 10.61
N ILE A 62 -0.31 0.81 11.77
CA ILE A 62 0.62 1.68 12.50
C ILE A 62 1.68 0.85 13.23
N ALA A 63 1.29 -0.26 13.83
CA ALA A 63 2.22 -1.20 14.45
C ALA A 63 3.26 -1.67 13.43
N TYR A 64 2.83 -2.02 12.22
CA TYR A 64 3.75 -2.49 11.19
C TYR A 64 4.75 -1.43 10.73
N LEU A 65 4.33 -0.15 10.64
CA LEU A 65 5.26 0.95 10.43
C LEU A 65 6.34 0.98 11.51
N PHE A 66 5.94 0.98 12.79
CA PHE A 66 6.89 1.09 13.89
C PHE A 66 7.83 -0.10 13.96
N TYR A 67 7.33 -1.30 13.70
CA TYR A 67 8.17 -2.49 13.54
C TYR A 67 9.22 -2.30 12.45
N ALA A 68 8.80 -1.92 11.24
CA ALA A 68 9.71 -1.74 10.11
C ALA A 68 10.73 -0.62 10.36
N LEU A 69 10.31 0.49 10.97
CA LEU A 69 11.22 1.59 11.30
C LEU A 69 12.19 1.24 12.41
N HIS A 70 11.81 0.41 13.40
CA HIS A 70 12.74 -0.01 14.45
C HIS A 70 13.94 -0.77 13.89
N GLU A 71 13.73 -1.61 12.87
CA GLU A 71 14.84 -2.30 12.19
C GLU A 71 15.80 -1.34 11.48
N ILE A 72 15.31 -0.17 11.06
CA ILE A 72 16.09 0.84 10.32
C ILE A 72 16.74 1.87 11.28
N TYR A 73 16.08 2.16 12.40
CA TYR A 73 16.50 3.11 13.43
C TYR A 73 16.39 2.47 14.82
N PRO A 74 17.27 1.51 15.16
CA PRO A 74 17.16 0.75 16.41
C PRO A 74 17.28 1.62 17.67
N ASP A 75 18.03 2.72 17.58
CA ASP A 75 18.29 3.63 18.70
C ASP A 75 17.31 4.82 18.78
N LEU A 76 16.41 4.98 17.79
CA LEU A 76 15.48 6.11 17.79
C LEU A 76 14.34 5.87 18.78
N THR A 77 14.14 6.84 19.66
CA THR A 77 13.07 6.87 20.65
C THR A 77 12.05 7.97 20.34
N LEU A 78 10.79 7.72 20.65
CA LEU A 78 9.70 8.69 20.60
C LEU A 78 9.04 8.73 21.97
N ASP A 79 8.97 9.91 22.58
CA ASP A 79 8.53 10.08 23.97
C ASP A 79 9.29 9.15 24.94
N GLU A 80 10.63 9.10 24.78
CA GLU A 80 11.55 8.23 25.55
C GLU A 80 11.38 6.70 25.33
N PHE A 81 10.40 6.26 24.53
CA PHE A 81 10.19 4.85 24.22
C PHE A 81 10.77 4.46 22.85
N PRO A 82 11.45 3.30 22.76
CA PRO A 82 11.84 2.72 21.47
C PRO A 82 10.64 2.43 20.56
N MET A 83 10.85 2.44 19.24
CA MET A 83 9.75 2.21 18.28
C MET A 83 9.11 0.82 18.37
N ASN A 84 9.85 -0.24 18.77
CA ASN A 84 9.24 -1.55 18.99
C ASN A 84 8.26 -1.56 20.18
N THR A 85 8.44 -0.71 21.19
CA THR A 85 7.47 -0.51 22.28
C THR A 85 6.18 0.09 21.74
N TRP A 86 6.27 1.10 20.87
CA TRP A 86 5.10 1.65 20.17
C TRP A 86 4.42 0.59 19.31
N SER A 87 5.18 -0.18 18.53
CA SER A 87 4.64 -1.31 17.75
C SER A 87 3.85 -2.27 18.62
N ALA A 88 4.40 -2.68 19.78
CA ALA A 88 3.73 -3.58 20.70
C ALA A 88 2.43 -2.98 21.26
N ALA A 89 2.40 -1.69 21.60
CA ALA A 89 1.20 -1.02 22.11
C ALA A 89 0.06 -0.96 21.07
N TYR A 90 0.38 -0.76 19.79
CA TYR A 90 -0.63 -0.84 18.72
C TYR A 90 -1.06 -2.29 18.43
N VAL A 91 -0.16 -3.28 18.54
CA VAL A 91 -0.57 -4.70 18.47
C VAL A 91 -1.53 -5.04 19.62
N GLU A 92 -1.25 -4.60 20.84
CA GLU A 92 -2.12 -4.80 22.00
C GLU A 92 -3.51 -4.15 21.78
N GLN A 93 -3.56 -2.95 21.20
CA GLN A 93 -4.82 -2.31 20.82
C GLN A 93 -5.63 -3.18 19.84
N ALA A 94 -4.99 -3.86 18.89
CA ALA A 94 -5.68 -4.79 18.00
C ALA A 94 -6.14 -6.06 18.74
N GLN A 95 -5.28 -6.63 19.59
CA GLN A 95 -5.58 -7.85 20.35
C GLN A 95 -6.74 -7.68 21.33
N THR A 96 -6.84 -6.53 21.98
CA THR A 96 -7.95 -6.24 22.92
C THR A 96 -9.32 -6.23 22.22
N HIS A 97 -9.36 -6.00 20.90
CA HIS A 97 -10.57 -6.00 20.07
C HIS A 97 -10.70 -7.26 19.20
N ILE A 98 -9.88 -8.30 19.42
CA ILE A 98 -9.85 -9.50 18.57
C ILE A 98 -11.20 -10.20 18.43
N LYS A 99 -12.04 -10.13 19.49
CA LYS A 99 -13.38 -10.73 19.53
C LYS A 99 -14.40 -10.03 18.63
N ASP A 100 -14.13 -8.79 18.24
CA ASP A 100 -14.99 -7.99 17.38
C ASP A 100 -14.68 -8.20 15.89
N TYR A 101 -13.58 -8.90 15.58
CA TYR A 101 -13.19 -9.17 14.20
C TYR A 101 -13.99 -10.35 13.63
N PRO A 102 -14.58 -10.20 12.43
CA PRO A 102 -15.41 -11.24 11.81
C PRO A 102 -14.60 -12.48 11.38
N GLY A 103 -13.27 -12.40 11.42
CA GLY A 103 -12.36 -13.42 10.90
C GLY A 103 -12.25 -13.43 9.37
N PRO A 104 -11.32 -14.23 8.83
CA PRO A 104 -11.14 -14.37 7.39
C PRO A 104 -12.35 -14.98 6.71
N SER A 105 -12.62 -14.55 5.49
CA SER A 105 -13.67 -15.10 4.63
C SER A 105 -13.22 -15.09 3.16
N PRO A 106 -13.88 -15.80 2.25
CA PRO A 106 -13.56 -15.74 0.82
C PRO A 106 -13.56 -14.29 0.29
N GLY A 107 -14.48 -13.46 0.78
CA GLY A 107 -14.57 -12.03 0.43
C GLY A 107 -13.59 -11.11 1.16
N LYS A 108 -12.84 -11.61 2.16
CA LYS A 108 -11.86 -10.85 2.96
C LYS A 108 -10.81 -11.81 3.56
N CYS A 109 -9.78 -12.13 2.78
CA CYS A 109 -8.63 -12.95 3.16
C CYS A 109 -7.29 -12.32 2.73
N GLY A 110 -7.28 -11.01 2.45
CA GLY A 110 -6.08 -10.26 2.06
C GLY A 110 -5.46 -9.48 3.21
N VAL A 111 -4.59 -8.52 2.90
CA VAL A 111 -3.88 -7.72 3.93
C VAL A 111 -4.79 -6.82 4.76
N LYS A 112 -6.06 -6.63 4.37
CA LYS A 112 -7.06 -5.92 5.17
C LYS A 112 -7.75 -6.83 6.20
N ASP A 113 -7.52 -8.14 6.14
CA ASP A 113 -8.05 -9.03 7.16
C ASP A 113 -7.31 -8.83 8.48
N ASP A 114 -8.08 -8.66 9.55
CA ASP A 114 -7.59 -8.27 10.86
C ASP A 114 -6.89 -9.42 11.58
N ILE A 115 -7.47 -10.62 11.50
CA ILE A 115 -6.93 -11.81 12.17
C ILE A 115 -5.65 -12.25 11.46
N MET A 116 -5.67 -12.37 10.13
CA MET A 116 -4.49 -12.79 9.37
C MET A 116 -3.34 -11.79 9.51
N SER A 117 -3.64 -10.48 9.47
CA SER A 117 -2.62 -9.44 9.67
C SER A 117 -2.05 -9.44 11.10
N LEU A 118 -2.91 -9.65 12.10
CA LEU A 118 -2.49 -9.76 13.50
C LEU A 118 -1.57 -10.96 13.69
N LEU A 119 -1.96 -12.14 13.21
CA LEU A 119 -1.15 -13.36 13.31
C LEU A 119 0.19 -13.18 12.60
N ALA A 120 0.20 -12.64 11.38
CA ALA A 120 1.45 -12.40 10.65
C ALA A 120 2.40 -11.46 11.40
N LEU A 121 1.91 -10.31 11.88
CA LEU A 121 2.74 -9.35 12.60
C LEU A 121 3.16 -9.87 13.99
N TYR A 122 2.26 -10.56 14.68
CA TYR A 122 2.56 -11.17 15.97
C TYR A 122 3.62 -12.28 15.84
N ALA A 123 3.47 -13.19 14.88
CA ALA A 123 4.46 -14.24 14.62
C ALA A 123 5.87 -13.68 14.38
N VAL A 124 5.96 -12.60 13.60
CA VAL A 124 7.25 -11.95 13.28
C VAL A 124 7.87 -11.27 14.51
N THR A 125 7.06 -10.59 15.33
CA THR A 125 7.54 -9.82 16.48
C THR A 125 7.80 -10.70 17.71
N ALA A 126 6.93 -11.67 17.98
CA ALA A 126 7.08 -12.65 19.06
C ALA A 126 8.01 -13.83 18.73
N LYS A 127 8.38 -14.00 17.44
CA LYS A 127 9.14 -15.16 16.93
C LYS A 127 8.44 -16.49 17.24
N ASP A 128 7.12 -16.49 17.16
CA ASP A 128 6.30 -17.65 17.51
C ASP A 128 5.95 -18.51 16.27
N PRO A 129 6.49 -19.74 16.16
CA PRO A 129 6.19 -20.64 15.05
C PRO A 129 4.77 -21.21 15.09
N ASP A 130 4.11 -21.27 16.25
CA ASP A 130 2.75 -21.82 16.33
C ASP A 130 1.73 -20.83 15.75
N THR A 131 1.90 -19.53 16.00
CA THR A 131 1.13 -18.48 15.30
C THR A 131 1.27 -18.57 13.76
N VAL A 132 2.43 -19.01 13.24
CA VAL A 132 2.60 -19.22 11.79
C VAL A 132 1.71 -20.35 11.29
N LYS A 133 1.57 -21.44 12.06
CA LYS A 133 0.68 -22.55 11.70
C LYS A 133 -0.77 -22.08 11.65
N GLU A 134 -1.22 -21.32 12.66
CA GLU A 134 -2.56 -20.72 12.67
C GLU A 134 -2.80 -19.82 11.45
N LEU A 135 -1.79 -19.05 11.03
CA LEU A 135 -1.89 -18.25 9.81
C LEU A 135 -2.02 -19.14 8.56
N CYS A 136 -1.29 -20.25 8.49
CA CYS A 136 -1.33 -21.19 7.36
C CYS A 136 -2.65 -21.97 7.28
N ASP A 137 -3.30 -22.25 8.41
CA ASP A 137 -4.61 -22.92 8.46
C ASP A 137 -5.69 -22.14 7.70
N PHE A 138 -5.54 -20.82 7.53
CA PHE A 138 -6.46 -20.00 6.74
C PHE A 138 -6.36 -20.21 5.23
N ALA A 139 -5.41 -21.01 4.74
CA ALA A 139 -5.41 -21.48 3.35
C ALA A 139 -6.75 -22.12 2.97
N ALA A 140 -7.39 -22.82 3.92
CA ALA A 140 -8.71 -23.44 3.75
C ALA A 140 -9.82 -22.43 3.36
N VAL A 141 -9.74 -21.18 3.81
CA VAL A 141 -10.68 -20.10 3.40
C VAL A 141 -10.35 -19.63 1.98
N THR A 142 -9.07 -19.61 1.63
CA THR A 142 -8.61 -19.10 0.34
C THR A 142 -8.85 -20.07 -0.80
N ILE A 143 -9.03 -21.37 -0.56
CA ILE A 143 -9.36 -22.34 -1.63
C ILE A 143 -10.84 -22.31 -2.05
N GLU A 144 -11.69 -21.56 -1.34
CA GLU A 144 -13.10 -21.45 -1.70
C GLU A 144 -13.28 -20.81 -3.10
N PRO A 145 -14.21 -21.32 -3.95
CA PRO A 145 -14.30 -20.89 -5.35
C PRO A 145 -14.57 -19.40 -5.57
N ASP A 146 -15.21 -18.74 -4.61
CA ASP A 146 -15.58 -17.32 -4.66
C ASP A 146 -14.56 -16.40 -3.99
N ALA A 147 -13.45 -16.95 -3.46
CA ALA A 147 -12.46 -16.11 -2.80
C ALA A 147 -11.83 -15.11 -3.76
N SER A 148 -11.70 -13.86 -3.30
CA SER A 148 -11.09 -12.78 -4.08
C SER A 148 -9.63 -13.09 -4.36
N ASN A 149 -9.11 -12.67 -5.53
CA ASN A 149 -7.69 -12.82 -5.84
C ASN A 149 -6.87 -11.57 -5.55
N GLU A 150 -7.49 -10.40 -5.42
CA GLU A 150 -6.74 -9.15 -5.36
C GLU A 150 -6.02 -8.92 -4.02
N TRP A 151 -5.19 -7.89 -3.93
CA TRP A 151 -4.25 -7.74 -2.82
C TRP A 151 -4.92 -7.31 -1.51
N LEU A 152 -5.97 -6.48 -1.56
CA LEU A 152 -6.52 -5.93 -0.33
C LEU A 152 -7.38 -6.93 0.43
N PHE A 153 -8.26 -7.64 -0.28
CA PHE A 153 -9.24 -8.56 0.30
C PHE A 153 -9.03 -10.01 -0.11
N GLY A 154 -8.05 -10.33 -0.96
CA GLY A 154 -7.94 -11.64 -1.58
C GLY A 154 -6.61 -12.35 -1.40
N ARG A 155 -6.50 -13.47 -2.10
CA ARG A 155 -5.36 -14.40 -2.10
C ARG A 155 -4.01 -13.72 -2.31
N ALA A 156 -3.91 -12.72 -3.20
CA ALA A 156 -2.67 -12.00 -3.41
C ALA A 156 -2.20 -11.23 -2.16
N GLY A 157 -3.13 -10.77 -1.32
CA GLY A 157 -2.81 -10.18 -0.02
C GLY A 157 -2.33 -11.21 0.97
N TYR A 158 -2.93 -12.41 0.96
CA TYR A 158 -2.45 -13.50 1.80
C TYR A 158 -1.02 -13.91 1.45
N LEU A 159 -0.68 -13.99 0.16
CA LEU A 159 0.70 -14.22 -0.30
C LEU A 159 1.68 -13.23 0.30
N TYR A 160 1.29 -11.95 0.45
CA TYR A 160 2.12 -10.97 1.14
C TYR A 160 2.38 -11.36 2.60
N LEU A 161 1.34 -11.73 3.35
CA LEU A 161 1.44 -12.12 4.76
C LEU A 161 2.31 -13.37 4.94
N LEU A 162 2.18 -14.35 4.04
CA LEU A 162 3.02 -15.55 4.01
C LEU A 162 4.50 -15.21 3.77
N ARG A 163 4.80 -14.32 2.82
CA ARG A 163 6.18 -13.85 2.60
C ARG A 163 6.73 -13.11 3.83
N LEU A 164 5.89 -12.33 4.51
CA LEU A 164 6.29 -11.57 5.71
C LEU A 164 6.77 -12.52 6.81
N VAL A 165 6.00 -13.57 7.12
CA VAL A 165 6.42 -14.59 8.10
C VAL A 165 7.60 -15.41 7.59
N ARG A 166 7.64 -15.79 6.29
CA ARG A 166 8.78 -16.51 5.68
C ARG A 166 10.11 -15.81 5.94
N GLY A 167 10.13 -14.48 5.84
CA GLY A 167 11.31 -13.65 6.09
C GLY A 167 11.88 -13.80 7.52
N ALA A 168 11.02 -14.00 8.51
CA ALA A 168 11.39 -14.07 9.93
C ALA A 168 11.82 -15.46 10.40
N PHE A 169 11.44 -16.53 9.69
CA PHE A 169 11.65 -17.92 10.12
C PHE A 169 12.64 -18.71 9.26
N LYS A 170 13.55 -18.04 8.54
CA LYS A 170 14.55 -18.68 7.64
C LYS A 170 15.40 -19.80 8.28
N GLY A 171 15.52 -19.83 9.60
CA GLY A 171 16.25 -20.86 10.35
C GLY A 171 15.43 -22.09 10.75
N ASN A 172 14.11 -22.07 10.58
CA ASN A 172 13.19 -23.13 10.99
C ASN A 172 12.65 -23.86 9.75
N LYS A 173 13.23 -25.01 9.42
CA LYS A 173 12.91 -25.75 8.18
C LYS A 173 11.46 -26.18 8.09
N ASP A 174 10.91 -26.75 9.17
CA ASP A 174 9.54 -27.27 9.20
C ASP A 174 8.52 -26.15 8.96
N ILE A 175 8.78 -24.96 9.51
CA ILE A 175 7.92 -23.77 9.29
C ILE A 175 8.08 -23.23 7.87
N ILE A 176 9.29 -23.23 7.31
CA ILE A 176 9.50 -22.81 5.92
C ILE A 176 8.79 -23.75 4.96
N GLU A 177 8.90 -25.07 5.13
CA GLU A 177 8.20 -26.07 4.33
C GLU A 177 6.68 -25.86 4.38
N LEU A 178 6.12 -25.65 5.57
CA LEU A 178 4.70 -25.33 5.74
C LEU A 178 4.27 -24.06 4.97
N ILE A 179 5.07 -22.99 5.06
CA ILE A 179 4.77 -21.73 4.35
C ILE A 179 4.88 -21.92 2.83
N GLU A 180 5.84 -22.71 2.35
CA GLU A 180 6.05 -23.01 0.94
C GLU A 180 4.88 -23.84 0.38
N ASP A 181 4.48 -24.92 1.07
CA ASP A 181 3.31 -25.72 0.68
C ASP A 181 2.03 -24.87 0.64
N THR A 182 1.83 -24.03 1.65
CA THR A 182 0.67 -23.11 1.71
C THR A 182 0.71 -22.09 0.56
N THR A 183 1.89 -21.58 0.26
CA THR A 183 2.11 -20.63 -0.84
C THR A 183 1.75 -21.25 -2.20
N ASP A 184 2.19 -22.49 -2.44
CA ASP A 184 1.95 -23.19 -3.68
C ASP A 184 0.45 -23.43 -3.89
N GLU A 185 -0.26 -23.87 -2.85
CA GLU A 185 -1.71 -24.04 -2.88
C GLU A 185 -2.44 -22.72 -3.22
N VAL A 186 -2.04 -21.62 -2.59
CA VAL A 186 -2.65 -20.30 -2.84
C VAL A 186 -2.37 -19.83 -4.27
N ILE A 187 -1.15 -19.97 -4.77
CA ILE A 187 -0.80 -19.58 -6.15
C ILE A 187 -1.57 -20.44 -7.16
N ASP A 188 -1.65 -21.74 -6.97
CA ASP A 188 -2.39 -22.65 -7.85
C ASP A 188 -3.89 -22.27 -7.92
N ASN A 189 -4.49 -21.89 -6.79
CA ASN A 189 -5.86 -21.39 -6.76
C ASN A 189 -6.03 -20.04 -7.49
N ILE A 190 -5.09 -19.10 -7.34
CA ILE A 190 -5.11 -17.87 -8.16
C ILE A 190 -4.97 -18.20 -9.64
N MET A 191 -4.08 -19.12 -9.99
CA MET A 191 -3.71 -19.44 -11.36
C MET A 191 -4.77 -20.28 -12.11
N SER A 192 -5.57 -21.06 -11.37
CA SER A 192 -6.71 -21.81 -11.89
C SER A 192 -7.99 -20.98 -11.98
N SER A 193 -8.06 -19.84 -11.31
CA SER A 193 -9.23 -18.96 -11.36
C SER A 193 -9.43 -18.29 -12.73
N SER A 194 -10.68 -17.92 -13.03
CA SER A 194 -11.07 -17.32 -14.31
C SER A 194 -10.37 -15.98 -14.56
N ARG A 195 -9.78 -15.84 -15.75
CA ARG A 195 -9.15 -14.60 -16.23
C ARG A 195 -10.04 -13.86 -17.25
N PRO A 196 -10.02 -12.51 -17.30
CA PRO A 196 -9.27 -11.62 -16.40
C PRO A 196 -9.83 -11.68 -14.98
N TRP A 197 -8.94 -11.58 -13.97
CA TRP A 197 -9.36 -11.57 -12.58
C TRP A 197 -10.29 -10.39 -12.29
N LYS A 198 -11.36 -10.65 -11.56
CA LYS A 198 -12.39 -9.65 -11.24
C LYS A 198 -12.57 -9.51 -9.74
N TRP A 199 -12.81 -8.28 -9.32
CA TRP A 199 -13.28 -7.94 -7.97
C TRP A 199 -14.58 -7.16 -8.10
N HIS A 200 -15.62 -7.56 -7.38
CA HIS A 200 -17.01 -7.07 -7.56
C HIS A 200 -17.43 -6.96 -9.03
N GLY A 201 -17.15 -8.01 -9.81
CA GLY A 201 -17.52 -8.11 -11.23
C GLY A 201 -16.70 -7.25 -12.20
N LYS A 202 -15.74 -6.44 -11.72
CA LYS A 202 -14.91 -5.56 -12.55
C LYS A 202 -13.48 -6.08 -12.66
N ALA A 203 -12.91 -6.02 -13.87
CA ALA A 203 -11.52 -6.36 -14.13
C ALA A 203 -10.63 -5.16 -13.86
N TYR A 204 -10.16 -4.98 -12.62
CA TYR A 204 -9.29 -3.87 -12.25
C TYR A 204 -7.86 -4.05 -12.79
N VAL A 205 -7.19 -2.94 -13.04
CA VAL A 205 -5.80 -2.93 -13.55
C VAL A 205 -4.79 -2.65 -12.44
N GLY A 206 -5.12 -1.75 -11.50
CA GLY A 206 -4.20 -1.19 -10.52
C GLY A 206 -3.72 -2.15 -9.41
N ALA A 207 -2.79 -1.66 -8.58
CA ALA A 207 -2.04 -2.48 -7.62
C ALA A 207 -2.88 -3.07 -6.48
N VAL A 208 -3.98 -2.40 -6.11
CA VAL A 208 -4.77 -2.80 -4.95
C VAL A 208 -5.78 -3.89 -5.31
N HIS A 209 -6.61 -3.64 -6.33
CA HIS A 209 -7.71 -4.53 -6.69
C HIS A 209 -7.52 -5.30 -8.01
N GLY A 210 -6.41 -5.05 -8.70
CA GLY A 210 -6.27 -5.38 -10.11
C GLY A 210 -5.15 -6.35 -10.46
N ALA A 211 -5.10 -6.66 -11.76
CA ALA A 211 -4.19 -7.65 -12.32
C ALA A 211 -2.72 -7.35 -12.04
N ILE A 212 -2.28 -6.08 -12.04
CA ILE A 212 -0.87 -5.77 -11.76
C ILE A 212 -0.50 -6.13 -10.31
N GLY A 213 -1.42 -5.92 -9.37
CA GLY A 213 -1.27 -6.32 -7.97
C GLY A 213 -1.11 -7.82 -7.84
N ILE A 214 -2.04 -8.57 -8.43
CA ILE A 214 -2.04 -10.04 -8.41
C ILE A 214 -0.74 -10.59 -9.00
N ILE A 215 -0.34 -10.14 -10.19
CA ILE A 215 0.91 -10.56 -10.85
C ILE A 215 2.12 -10.25 -9.95
N THR A 216 2.15 -9.05 -9.36
CA THR A 216 3.25 -8.65 -8.48
C THR A 216 3.39 -9.61 -7.29
N GLN A 217 2.28 -9.93 -6.63
CA GLN A 217 2.29 -10.77 -5.44
C GLN A 217 2.71 -12.21 -5.78
N ILE A 218 2.24 -12.78 -6.89
CA ILE A 218 2.67 -14.12 -7.34
C ILE A 218 4.17 -14.12 -7.61
N VAL A 219 4.67 -13.18 -8.42
CA VAL A 219 6.07 -13.18 -8.88
C VAL A 219 7.06 -12.88 -7.74
N LEU A 220 6.69 -12.04 -6.78
CA LEU A 220 7.52 -11.80 -5.60
C LEU A 220 7.51 -13.00 -4.63
N THR A 221 6.45 -13.80 -4.64
CA THR A 221 6.38 -15.02 -3.82
C THR A 221 7.18 -16.16 -4.44
N ASP A 222 6.91 -16.45 -5.71
CA ASP A 222 7.60 -17.48 -6.48
C ASP A 222 7.82 -17.02 -7.94
N PRO A 223 9.06 -16.61 -8.28
CA PRO A 223 9.42 -16.18 -9.62
C PRO A 223 9.24 -17.22 -10.74
N ILE A 224 9.09 -18.53 -10.43
CA ILE A 224 8.91 -19.57 -11.47
C ILE A 224 7.62 -19.37 -12.28
N TRP A 225 6.67 -18.61 -11.73
CA TRP A 225 5.40 -18.30 -12.37
C TRP A 225 5.49 -17.15 -13.37
N ALA A 226 6.57 -16.36 -13.38
CA ALA A 226 6.70 -15.20 -14.26
C ALA A 226 6.53 -15.54 -15.76
N PRO A 227 7.14 -16.60 -16.34
CA PRO A 227 6.91 -16.95 -17.74
C PRO A 227 5.44 -17.25 -18.08
N LYS A 228 4.67 -17.80 -17.13
CA LYS A 228 3.24 -18.10 -17.32
C LYS A 228 2.34 -16.86 -17.25
N LEU A 229 2.87 -15.73 -16.77
CA LEU A 229 2.16 -14.45 -16.61
C LEU A 229 2.59 -13.41 -17.66
N GLU A 230 3.53 -13.76 -18.53
CA GLU A 230 4.13 -12.83 -19.50
C GLU A 230 3.10 -12.29 -20.49
N ALA A 231 2.18 -13.14 -20.97
CA ALA A 231 1.13 -12.73 -21.90
C ALA A 231 0.14 -11.75 -21.24
N GLU A 232 -0.29 -12.05 -20.01
CA GLU A 232 -1.18 -11.19 -19.22
C GLU A 232 -0.53 -9.84 -18.91
N LEU A 233 0.74 -9.84 -18.48
CA LEU A 233 1.50 -8.61 -18.24
C LEU A 233 1.66 -7.83 -19.54
N GLY A 234 2.02 -8.49 -20.63
CA GLY A 234 2.13 -7.88 -21.96
C GLY A 234 0.82 -7.25 -22.45
N ALA A 235 -0.32 -7.87 -22.18
CA ALA A 235 -1.64 -7.28 -22.47
C ALA A 235 -1.92 -6.07 -21.57
N LEU A 236 -1.60 -6.16 -20.27
CA LEU A 236 -1.79 -5.07 -19.31
C LEU A 236 -1.03 -3.80 -19.72
N LEU A 237 0.23 -3.96 -20.14
CA LEU A 237 1.08 -2.87 -20.64
C LEU A 237 0.49 -2.17 -21.89
N SER A 238 -0.42 -2.83 -22.64
CA SER A 238 -1.05 -2.23 -23.83
C SER A 238 -2.18 -1.26 -23.48
N TYR A 239 -2.67 -1.26 -22.23
CA TYR A 239 -3.74 -0.35 -21.79
C TYR A 239 -3.23 1.01 -21.30
N GLN A 240 -1.93 1.31 -21.43
CA GLN A 240 -1.41 2.63 -21.10
C GLN A 240 -2.04 3.67 -22.03
N TYR A 241 -2.60 4.73 -21.45
CA TYR A 241 -3.15 5.85 -22.21
C TYR A 241 -2.06 6.65 -22.93
N GLU A 242 -2.48 7.50 -23.86
CA GLU A 242 -1.58 8.47 -24.50
C GLU A 242 -0.89 9.39 -23.49
N SER A 243 -1.54 9.70 -22.36
CA SER A 243 -0.96 10.48 -21.26
C SER A 243 0.14 9.77 -20.48
N GLY A 244 0.30 8.45 -20.65
CA GLY A 244 1.16 7.62 -19.80
C GLY A 244 0.46 7.00 -18.59
N ASN A 245 -0.76 7.42 -18.27
CA ASN A 245 -1.54 6.85 -17.18
C ASN A 245 -2.15 5.48 -17.54
N PHE A 246 -2.80 4.83 -16.57
CA PHE A 246 -3.52 3.56 -16.74
C PHE A 246 -5.00 3.68 -16.35
N PRO A 247 -5.90 2.91 -16.98
CA PRO A 247 -7.28 2.78 -16.54
C PRO A 247 -7.37 2.21 -15.12
N ALA A 248 -8.42 2.56 -14.38
CA ALA A 248 -8.72 1.90 -13.11
C ALA A 248 -9.15 0.44 -13.33
N SER A 249 -9.97 0.20 -14.36
CA SER A 249 -10.52 -1.11 -14.72
C SER A 249 -10.77 -1.22 -16.22
N LEU A 250 -11.02 -2.44 -16.69
CA LEU A 250 -11.37 -2.76 -18.07
C LEU A 250 -12.89 -3.00 -18.23
N PRO A 251 -13.50 -2.58 -19.35
CA PRO A 251 -12.88 -1.83 -20.46
C PRO A 251 -12.39 -0.43 -20.04
N PRO A 252 -11.35 0.13 -20.71
CA PRO A 252 -10.77 1.41 -20.31
C PRO A 252 -11.79 2.54 -20.26
N GLY A 253 -11.82 3.25 -19.14
CA GLY A 253 -12.72 4.38 -18.90
C GLY A 253 -12.07 5.74 -19.17
N ARG A 254 -12.47 6.73 -18.37
CA ARG A 254 -11.82 8.05 -18.40
C ARG A 254 -10.46 7.98 -17.73
N ASP A 255 -9.46 8.59 -18.35
CA ASP A 255 -8.15 8.83 -17.73
C ASP A 255 -8.28 9.88 -16.62
N ARG A 256 -8.24 9.44 -15.35
CA ARG A 256 -8.53 10.32 -14.20
C ARG A 256 -7.61 10.09 -13.01
N PHE A 257 -7.47 8.85 -12.56
CA PHE A 257 -6.79 8.52 -11.31
C PHE A 257 -5.30 8.33 -11.53
N VAL A 258 -4.49 9.09 -10.80
CA VAL A 258 -3.03 8.97 -10.76
C VAL A 258 -2.68 8.65 -9.30
N GLN A 259 -2.95 7.40 -8.92
CA GLN A 259 -2.90 6.91 -7.54
C GLN A 259 -2.25 5.52 -7.50
N PHE A 260 -1.75 5.09 -6.35
CA PHE A 260 -1.25 3.73 -6.18
C PHE A 260 -2.37 2.70 -6.40
N CYS A 261 -3.56 2.92 -5.84
CA CYS A 261 -4.69 2.01 -6.07
C CYS A 261 -5.16 1.95 -7.52
N HIS A 262 -5.18 3.09 -8.21
CA HIS A 262 -5.70 3.21 -9.57
C HIS A 262 -4.84 4.20 -10.38
N GLY A 263 -4.08 3.68 -11.34
CA GLY A 263 -3.31 4.49 -12.29
C GLY A 263 -1.82 4.19 -12.29
N ALA A 264 -1.07 5.10 -12.91
CA ALA A 264 0.36 4.99 -13.14
C ALA A 264 1.20 4.69 -11.89
N PRO A 265 1.00 5.33 -10.71
CA PRO A 265 1.87 5.11 -9.55
C PRO A 265 1.96 3.64 -9.13
N GLY A 266 0.81 2.96 -8.96
CA GLY A 266 0.80 1.56 -8.54
C GLY A 266 1.37 0.63 -9.61
N VAL A 267 1.08 0.91 -10.89
CA VAL A 267 1.63 0.13 -12.01
C VAL A 267 3.16 0.27 -12.07
N VAL A 268 3.70 1.49 -11.94
CA VAL A 268 5.15 1.74 -11.94
C VAL A 268 5.83 1.00 -10.78
N SER A 269 5.32 1.15 -9.56
CA SER A 269 5.90 0.51 -8.37
C SER A 269 5.94 -1.01 -8.50
N SER A 270 4.86 -1.61 -9.02
CA SER A 270 4.82 -3.03 -9.37
C SER A 270 5.84 -3.43 -10.40
N LEU A 271 5.87 -2.74 -11.55
CA LEU A 271 6.73 -3.09 -12.68
C LEU A 271 8.21 -3.04 -12.31
N ILE A 272 8.63 -2.04 -11.53
CA ILE A 272 10.01 -1.94 -11.04
C ILE A 272 10.38 -3.16 -10.21
N SER A 273 9.46 -3.63 -9.37
CA SER A 273 9.69 -4.75 -8.44
C SER A 273 9.86 -6.08 -9.17
N ILE A 274 9.17 -6.26 -10.30
CA ILE A 274 9.10 -7.55 -11.00
C ILE A 274 9.83 -7.57 -12.34
N GLN A 275 10.31 -6.44 -12.87
CA GLN A 275 10.90 -6.33 -14.21
C GLN A 275 11.96 -7.40 -14.49
N LYS A 276 12.84 -7.65 -13.52
CA LYS A 276 13.95 -8.60 -13.67
C LYS A 276 13.51 -10.03 -14.00
N TYR A 277 12.26 -10.38 -13.70
CA TYR A 277 11.67 -11.70 -13.97
C TYR A 277 11.00 -11.79 -15.36
N PHE A 278 10.92 -10.68 -16.11
CA PHE A 278 10.33 -10.60 -17.45
C PHE A 278 11.34 -10.03 -18.46
N PRO A 279 12.45 -10.73 -18.76
CA PRO A 279 13.52 -10.21 -19.62
C PRO A 279 13.04 -9.87 -21.04
N SER A 280 12.09 -10.62 -21.60
CA SER A 280 11.50 -10.35 -22.92
C SER A 280 10.68 -9.06 -22.97
N LEU A 281 10.11 -8.63 -21.83
CA LEU A 281 9.33 -7.41 -21.70
C LEU A 281 10.15 -6.23 -21.18
N LYS A 282 11.43 -6.42 -20.84
CA LYS A 282 12.25 -5.42 -20.14
C LYS A 282 12.21 -4.05 -20.82
N GLU A 283 12.55 -3.97 -22.10
CA GLU A 283 12.55 -2.70 -22.84
C GLU A 283 11.17 -2.05 -22.92
N ARG A 284 10.13 -2.87 -23.02
CA ARG A 284 8.75 -2.39 -23.05
C ARG A 284 8.35 -1.83 -21.69
N ILE A 285 8.71 -2.51 -20.61
CA ILE A 285 8.52 -2.04 -19.23
C ILE A 285 9.26 -0.72 -19.03
N ASP A 286 10.52 -0.61 -19.46
CA ASP A 286 11.31 0.63 -19.35
C ASP A 286 10.59 1.82 -20.01
N ARG A 287 10.09 1.64 -21.24
CA ARG A 287 9.32 2.69 -21.95
C ARG A 287 8.01 3.05 -21.24
N VAL A 288 7.27 2.04 -20.79
CA VAL A 288 6.01 2.25 -20.07
C VAL A 288 6.24 3.02 -18.77
N VAL A 289 7.26 2.63 -18.00
CA VAL A 289 7.62 3.27 -16.72
C VAL A 289 8.05 4.72 -16.95
N ALA A 290 8.87 4.99 -17.97
CA ALA A 290 9.29 6.35 -18.31
C ALA A 290 8.07 7.26 -18.58
N LYS A 291 7.17 6.82 -19.47
CA LYS A 291 5.96 7.57 -19.82
C LYS A 291 4.98 7.72 -18.65
N ALA A 292 4.86 6.70 -17.82
CA ALA A 292 4.03 6.75 -16.62
C ALA A 292 4.58 7.76 -15.60
N ARG A 293 5.90 7.87 -15.45
CA ARG A 293 6.55 8.87 -14.60
C ARG A 293 6.33 10.30 -15.08
N GLU A 294 6.29 10.54 -16.39
CA GLU A 294 5.89 11.84 -16.95
C GLU A 294 4.46 12.22 -16.52
N CYS A 295 3.52 11.28 -16.61
CA CYS A 295 2.15 11.49 -16.11
C CYS A 295 2.12 11.80 -14.61
N ILE A 296 2.89 11.05 -13.80
CA ILE A 296 2.92 11.24 -12.35
C ILE A 296 3.52 12.61 -12.03
N TRP A 297 4.58 13.02 -12.73
CA TRP A 297 5.18 14.34 -12.57
C TRP A 297 4.20 15.47 -12.85
N GLU A 298 3.37 15.34 -13.90
CA GLU A 298 2.39 16.37 -14.29
C GLU A 298 1.14 16.39 -13.38
N ARG A 299 0.65 15.22 -12.96
CA ARG A 299 -0.71 15.06 -12.39
C ARG A 299 -0.73 14.41 -10.99
N GLY A 300 0.42 14.12 -10.41
CA GLY A 300 0.55 13.35 -9.18
C GLY A 300 0.51 14.17 -7.88
N LEU A 301 0.51 15.49 -7.95
CA LEU A 301 0.33 16.39 -6.80
C LEU A 301 -1.16 16.51 -6.44
N LEU A 302 -1.69 15.46 -5.82
CA LEU A 302 -3.11 15.31 -5.52
C LEU A 302 -3.60 16.27 -4.43
N THR A 303 -4.87 16.67 -4.51
CA THR A 303 -5.55 17.46 -3.46
C THR A 303 -6.06 16.62 -2.30
N LYS A 304 -6.04 15.29 -2.43
CA LYS A 304 -6.24 14.39 -1.31
C LYS A 304 -5.12 14.52 -0.30
N GLU A 305 -5.47 14.38 0.97
CA GLU A 305 -4.51 14.37 2.05
C GLU A 305 -3.36 13.40 1.74
N PRO A 306 -2.08 13.83 1.87
CA PRO A 306 -0.97 12.99 1.46
C PRO A 306 -0.92 11.68 2.23
N CYS A 307 -0.87 10.57 1.48
CA CYS A 307 -0.84 9.20 1.96
C CYS A 307 -0.25 8.27 0.89
N LEU A 308 -0.07 6.98 1.20
CA LEU A 308 0.51 6.00 0.27
C LEU A 308 -0.45 5.53 -0.82
N CYS A 309 -1.73 5.31 -0.52
CA CYS A 309 -2.65 4.69 -1.49
C CYS A 309 -3.05 5.65 -2.63
N HIS A 310 -3.43 6.87 -2.27
CA HIS A 310 -4.02 7.81 -3.22
C HIS A 310 -3.75 9.26 -2.85
N GLY A 311 -2.53 9.51 -2.36
CA GLY A 311 -2.02 10.83 -2.03
C GLY A 311 -0.60 11.04 -2.57
N ILE A 312 -0.07 12.23 -2.31
CA ILE A 312 1.23 12.67 -2.84
C ILE A 312 2.37 11.75 -2.40
N ALA A 313 2.36 11.26 -1.16
CA ALA A 313 3.44 10.43 -0.61
C ALA A 313 3.64 9.13 -1.40
N GLY A 314 2.55 8.42 -1.74
CA GLY A 314 2.61 7.23 -2.58
C GLY A 314 3.04 7.54 -4.01
N ASN A 315 2.54 8.64 -4.58
CA ASN A 315 2.94 9.07 -5.92
C ASN A 315 4.44 9.42 -5.98
N ALA A 316 4.99 10.00 -4.92
CA ALA A 316 6.40 10.33 -4.81
C ALA A 316 7.27 9.08 -4.94
N LEU A 317 6.89 7.96 -4.30
CA LEU A 317 7.66 6.71 -4.35
C LEU A 317 7.79 6.12 -5.77
N ALA A 318 6.92 6.50 -6.71
CA ALA A 318 7.05 6.09 -8.11
C ALA A 318 8.03 6.96 -8.93
N LEU A 319 8.51 8.08 -8.37
CA LEU A 319 9.41 9.05 -9.02
C LEU A 319 10.88 8.87 -8.60
N GLU A 320 11.81 9.48 -9.34
CA GLU A 320 13.25 9.37 -9.11
C GLU A 320 13.94 10.69 -8.71
N GLY A 321 15.06 10.58 -8.00
CA GLY A 321 15.94 11.69 -7.63
C GLY A 321 15.19 12.93 -7.13
N LYS A 322 15.47 14.08 -7.76
CA LYS A 322 14.91 15.38 -7.36
C LYS A 322 13.37 15.46 -7.50
N GLN A 323 12.76 14.67 -8.37
CA GLN A 323 11.30 14.66 -8.53
C GLN A 323 10.63 14.05 -7.29
N PHE A 324 11.21 12.96 -6.78
CA PHE A 324 10.78 12.34 -5.52
C PHE A 324 10.91 13.32 -4.34
N GLU A 325 12.08 13.95 -4.18
CA GLU A 325 12.32 14.93 -3.11
C GLU A 325 11.34 16.12 -3.17
N HIS A 326 11.06 16.60 -4.38
CA HIS A 326 10.15 17.72 -4.61
C HIS A 326 8.71 17.37 -4.23
N PHE A 327 8.22 16.19 -4.63
CA PHE A 327 6.86 15.75 -4.25
C PHE A 327 6.69 15.67 -2.73
N LEU A 328 7.70 15.17 -2.02
CA LEU A 328 7.64 15.10 -0.56
C LEU A 328 7.56 16.47 0.11
N THR A 329 7.96 17.57 -0.54
CA THR A 329 7.81 18.91 0.06
C THR A 329 6.35 19.27 0.34
N TYR A 330 5.41 18.72 -0.43
CA TYR A 330 3.95 18.89 -0.25
C TYR A 330 3.34 17.96 0.79
N THR A 331 4.13 17.09 1.42
CA THR A 331 3.65 16.13 2.43
C THR A 331 4.04 16.52 3.85
N THR A 332 4.54 17.75 4.04
CA THR A 332 4.85 18.28 5.38
C THR A 332 3.58 18.70 6.11
N GLY A 333 3.61 18.67 7.44
CA GLY A 333 2.47 19.15 8.25
C GLY A 333 2.14 20.63 8.01
N HIS A 334 3.10 21.45 7.58
CA HIS A 334 2.85 22.85 7.21
C HIS A 334 2.05 22.95 5.91
N GLU A 335 2.48 22.26 4.84
CA GLU A 335 1.79 22.28 3.55
C GLU A 335 0.38 21.71 3.65
N ILE A 336 0.19 20.61 4.39
CA ILE A 336 -1.14 20.04 4.63
C ILE A 336 -2.07 21.06 5.29
N LYS A 337 -1.58 21.78 6.32
CA LYS A 337 -2.34 22.85 6.98
C LYS A 337 -2.61 24.03 6.03
N SER A 338 -1.67 24.38 5.16
CA SER A 338 -1.86 25.44 4.16
C SER A 338 -2.94 25.06 3.15
N MET A 339 -2.83 23.89 2.51
CA MET A 339 -3.84 23.38 1.58
C MET A 339 -5.23 23.30 2.21
N GLY A 340 -5.31 22.92 3.48
CA GLY A 340 -6.56 22.91 4.24
C GLY A 340 -7.17 24.30 4.41
N LYS A 341 -6.35 25.32 4.72
CA LYS A 341 -6.82 26.72 4.82
C LYS A 341 -7.28 27.28 3.48
N ASP A 342 -6.65 26.85 2.40
CA ASP A 342 -6.97 27.28 1.03
C ASP A 342 -8.19 26.54 0.46
N GLY A 343 -8.79 25.61 1.20
CA GLY A 343 -9.94 24.80 0.74
C GLY A 343 -9.57 23.78 -0.34
N MET A 344 -8.28 23.44 -0.46
CA MET A 344 -7.72 22.59 -1.50
C MET A 344 -7.40 21.17 -1.01
N LEU A 345 -7.71 20.85 0.25
CA LEU A 345 -7.44 19.55 0.87
C LEU A 345 -8.73 18.72 1.02
N GLU A 346 -8.80 17.58 0.34
CA GLU A 346 -9.77 16.51 0.63
C GLU A 346 -9.20 15.67 1.78
N LYS A 347 -9.90 15.64 2.92
CA LYS A 347 -9.46 14.92 4.12
C LYS A 347 -9.39 13.40 3.90
N SER A 348 -8.45 12.75 4.58
CA SER A 348 -8.39 11.30 4.60
C SER A 348 -9.55 10.65 5.35
N ASP A 349 -9.98 9.48 4.88
CA ASP A 349 -10.93 8.61 5.57
C ASP A 349 -10.34 8.00 6.85
N ASP A 350 -9.02 7.78 6.87
CA ASP A 350 -8.26 7.34 8.05
C ASP A 350 -6.91 8.08 8.07
N PRO A 351 -6.83 9.23 8.76
CA PRO A 351 -5.64 10.08 8.75
C PRO A 351 -4.49 9.51 9.59
N SER A 352 -4.69 8.42 10.33
CA SER A 352 -3.64 7.76 11.13
C SER A 352 -2.93 6.66 10.36
N ALA A 353 -3.66 5.94 9.51
CA ALA A 353 -3.27 4.68 8.90
C ALA A 353 -2.03 4.71 7.99
N LEU A 354 -1.43 3.54 7.80
CA LEU A 354 -0.30 3.34 6.88
C LEU A 354 -0.66 3.72 5.44
N TRP A 355 -1.81 3.28 4.93
CA TRP A 355 -2.13 3.49 3.52
C TRP A 355 -2.86 4.79 3.21
N CYS A 356 -3.49 5.40 4.21
CA CYS A 356 -4.34 6.58 4.03
C CYS A 356 -3.93 7.79 4.88
N GLY A 357 -2.92 7.68 5.73
CA GLY A 357 -2.65 8.70 6.73
C GLY A 357 -1.18 8.97 7.03
N GLU A 358 -0.96 9.49 8.24
CA GLU A 358 0.33 9.94 8.77
C GLU A 358 1.37 8.82 8.84
N ALA A 359 0.98 7.59 9.20
CA ALA A 359 1.93 6.47 9.21
C ALA A 359 2.55 6.21 7.82
N GLY A 360 1.76 6.34 6.75
CA GLY A 360 2.26 6.26 5.38
C GLY A 360 3.21 7.38 5.00
N ARG A 361 2.94 8.60 5.47
CA ARG A 361 3.83 9.75 5.26
C ARG A 361 5.16 9.54 5.97
N ALA A 362 5.15 9.04 7.20
CA ALA A 362 6.36 8.70 7.94
C ALA A 362 7.22 7.71 7.16
N TRP A 363 6.62 6.64 6.61
CA TRP A 363 7.35 5.70 5.76
C TRP A 363 8.02 6.37 4.56
N ALA A 364 7.30 7.21 3.81
CA ALA A 364 7.86 7.90 2.66
C ALA A 364 9.04 8.83 3.04
N TRP A 365 8.99 9.46 4.22
CA TRP A 365 10.11 10.24 4.74
C TRP A 365 11.30 9.38 5.17
N ALA A 366 11.07 8.21 5.77
CA ALA A 366 12.14 7.26 6.09
C ALA A 366 12.86 6.75 4.82
N VAL A 367 12.10 6.48 3.75
CA VAL A 367 12.66 6.14 2.44
C VAL A 367 13.60 7.24 1.94
N ALA A 368 13.21 8.52 2.07
CA ALA A 368 14.05 9.64 1.69
C ALA A 368 15.27 9.83 2.61
N ASP A 369 15.10 9.68 3.93
CA ASP A 369 16.15 9.88 4.93
C ASP A 369 17.29 8.87 4.80
N LYS A 370 16.95 7.60 4.61
CA LYS A 370 17.92 6.51 4.52
C LYS A 370 18.31 6.13 3.09
N GLY A 371 17.71 6.78 2.08
CA GLY A 371 17.93 6.44 0.68
C GLY A 371 17.50 5.00 0.36
N LEU A 372 16.40 4.54 0.96
CA LEU A 372 15.91 3.17 0.79
C LEU A 372 15.38 2.94 -0.63
N GLU A 373 15.28 1.68 -1.02
CA GLU A 373 14.48 1.33 -2.19
C GLU A 373 13.03 1.81 -2.01
N LYS A 374 12.44 2.38 -3.07
CA LYS A 374 11.11 3.02 -3.02
C LYS A 374 9.99 2.00 -3.05
N ARG A 375 9.91 1.24 -1.97
CA ARG A 375 8.93 0.18 -1.73
C ARG A 375 7.82 0.69 -0.81
N PHE A 376 6.69 0.00 -0.83
CA PHE A 376 5.50 0.27 -0.05
C PHE A 376 5.39 -0.82 1.01
N LEU A 377 5.39 -0.44 2.29
CA LEU A 377 5.12 -1.34 3.40
C LEU A 377 3.77 -2.01 3.22
N GLY A 378 3.73 -3.34 3.28
CA GLY A 378 2.50 -4.10 3.13
C GLY A 378 2.28 -4.62 1.71
N TYR A 379 3.20 -4.34 0.78
CA TYR A 379 3.01 -4.67 -0.63
C TYR A 379 4.24 -5.29 -1.31
N ASN A 380 5.37 -4.57 -1.36
CA ASN A 380 6.57 -4.98 -2.10
C ASN A 380 7.88 -4.70 -1.35
N ASP A 381 7.81 -4.45 -0.05
CA ASP A 381 8.93 -4.16 0.84
C ASP A 381 9.80 -5.37 1.19
N ILE A 382 9.25 -6.59 1.07
CA ILE A 382 9.87 -7.87 1.47
C ILE A 382 10.46 -8.69 0.33
#